data_AF-A0A8T4W8F1-F1
#
_entry.id   AF-A0A8T4W8F1-F1
#
_cell.length_a   1.000
_cell.length_b   1.000
_cell.length_c   1.000
_cell.angle_alpha   90.00
_cell.angle_beta   90.00
_cell.angle_gamma   90.00
#
_symmetry.space_group_name_H-M   'P 1'
#
loop_
_entity.id
_entity.type
_entity.pdbx_description
1 polymer ?
#
loop_
_entity_poly.entity_id
_entity_poly.type
_entity_poly.pdbx_seq_one_letter_code
_entity_poly.pdbx_strand_id
1 'polypeptide(L)'
;MIPLTSLQFPFDFEPPTQWFGIMNWLLNLILALSTRGYLLLILVGLMVFATGLSDGVSKHLIGFGVGFYFLGPYVVAAIAQYFDVTPATPEDASLVWYNMVGLSYLELVSLLVILAEIIVAIIVLVGAILYFTPSSRDLKTKGHSLIIRGIVLASILAFIHAIPWV
;
A
#
# COMPACT_ATOMS: atom_id res chain seq x y z
N MET A 1 -23.81 3.36 -59.38
CA MET A 1 -23.76 4.14 -58.13
C MET A 1 -23.25 3.21 -57.05
N ILE A 2 -21.96 3.32 -56.70
CA ILE A 2 -21.32 2.48 -55.67
C ILE A 2 -21.62 3.14 -54.31
N PRO A 3 -22.11 2.41 -53.30
CA PRO A 3 -22.46 3.01 -52.02
C PRO A 3 -21.20 3.44 -51.29
N LEU A 4 -21.20 4.70 -50.82
CA LEU A 4 -20.17 5.37 -50.03
C LEU A 4 -20.18 4.88 -48.56
N THR A 5 -20.16 3.58 -48.31
CA THR A 5 -20.32 3.00 -46.95
C THR A 5 -19.03 2.38 -46.38
N SER A 6 -17.86 2.89 -46.74
CA SER A 6 -16.61 2.47 -46.09
C SER A 6 -15.63 3.64 -45.91
N LEU A 7 -16.12 4.72 -45.29
CA LEU A 7 -15.26 5.66 -44.58
C LEU A 7 -15.15 5.18 -43.14
N GLN A 8 -14.44 4.07 -42.95
CA GLN A 8 -13.96 3.67 -41.62
C GLN A 8 -12.83 4.66 -41.31
N PHE A 9 -13.02 5.54 -40.34
CA PHE A 9 -11.95 6.45 -39.94
C PHE A 9 -10.80 5.61 -39.39
N PRO A 10 -9.52 5.95 -39.65
CA PRO A 10 -8.38 5.21 -39.10
C PRO A 10 -8.29 5.25 -37.57
N PHE A 11 -9.26 5.90 -36.91
CA PHE A 11 -9.43 6.00 -35.47
C PHE A 11 -10.72 5.31 -34.95
N ASP A 12 -11.47 4.60 -35.81
CA ASP A 12 -12.54 3.70 -35.40
C ASP A 12 -11.92 2.41 -34.82
N PHE A 13 -11.24 2.58 -33.68
CA PHE A 13 -10.77 1.48 -32.86
C PHE A 13 -11.96 0.99 -32.02
N GLU A 14 -12.58 -0.11 -32.45
CA GLU A 14 -13.43 -0.89 -31.54
C GLU A 14 -12.51 -1.61 -30.56
N PRO A 15 -12.47 -1.21 -29.27
CA PRO A 15 -11.64 -1.90 -28.31
C PRO A 15 -12.09 -3.37 -28.21
N PRO A 16 -11.15 -4.33 -28.22
CA PRO A 16 -11.47 -5.74 -28.06
C PRO A 16 -12.36 -5.94 -26.83
N THR A 17 -13.36 -6.82 -26.92
CA THR A 17 -14.32 -7.10 -25.83
C THR A 17 -13.65 -7.51 -24.51
N GLN A 18 -12.43 -8.04 -24.57
CA GLN A 18 -11.60 -8.39 -23.40
C GLN A 18 -11.03 -7.16 -22.65
N TRP A 19 -10.94 -6.01 -23.32
CA TRP A 19 -10.41 -4.77 -22.76
C TRP A 19 -11.27 -4.28 -21.60
N PHE A 20 -12.59 -4.36 -21.72
CA PHE A 20 -13.52 -3.99 -20.65
C PHE A 20 -13.32 -4.83 -19.39
N GLY A 21 -13.06 -6.13 -19.52
CA GLY A 21 -12.77 -7.01 -18.38
C GLY A 21 -11.48 -6.65 -17.66
N ILE A 22 -10.40 -6.38 -18.41
CA ILE A 22 -9.10 -5.99 -17.84
C ILE A 22 -9.18 -4.61 -17.18
N MET A 23 -9.86 -3.65 -17.81
CA MET A 23 -10.03 -2.31 -17.22
C MET A 23 -10.87 -2.34 -15.96
N ASN A 24 -11.94 -3.14 -15.92
CA ASN A 24 -12.72 -3.33 -14.71
C ASN A 24 -11.88 -3.95 -13.58
N TRP A 25 -11.05 -4.95 -13.89
CA TRP A 25 -10.12 -5.53 -12.90
C TRP A 25 -9.09 -4.51 -12.39
N LEU A 26 -8.47 -3.72 -13.29
CA LEU A 26 -7.50 -2.68 -12.91
C LEU A 26 -8.14 -1.58 -12.07
N LEU A 27 -9.35 -1.13 -12.44
CA LEU A 27 -10.11 -0.13 -11.69
C LEU A 27 -10.41 -0.61 -10.27
N ASN A 28 -10.87 -1.86 -10.15
CA ASN A 28 -11.13 -2.51 -8.87
C ASN A 28 -9.85 -2.65 -8.02
N LEU A 29 -8.71 -2.97 -8.65
CA LEU A 29 -7.41 -3.05 -7.96
C LEU A 29 -6.94 -1.68 -7.48
N ILE A 30 -7.01 -0.65 -8.33
CA ILE A 30 -6.60 0.72 -7.98
C ILE A 30 -7.50 1.26 -6.86
N LEU A 31 -8.81 0.99 -6.92
CA LEU A 31 -9.72 1.34 -5.84
C LEU A 31 -9.40 0.58 -4.56
N ALA A 32 -9.16 -0.74 -4.64
CA ALA A 32 -8.81 -1.54 -3.48
C ALA A 32 -7.52 -1.05 -2.81
N LEU A 33 -6.52 -0.65 -3.61
CA LEU A 33 -5.29 -0.02 -3.13
C LEU A 33 -5.55 1.37 -2.53
N SER A 34 -6.39 2.17 -3.16
CA SER A 34 -6.70 3.53 -2.71
C SER A 34 -7.53 3.58 -1.44
N THR A 35 -8.54 2.72 -1.30
CA THR A 35 -9.51 2.78 -0.19
C THR A 35 -9.02 2.05 1.05
N ARG A 36 -8.20 1.01 0.89
CA ARG A 36 -7.75 0.15 2.00
C ARG A 36 -6.27 -0.21 1.92
N GLY A 37 -5.70 -0.34 0.72
CA GLY A 37 -4.30 -0.71 0.55
C GLY A 37 -3.28 0.35 0.97
N TYR A 38 -3.67 1.62 1.06
CA TYR A 38 -2.77 2.71 1.45
C TYR A 38 -2.12 2.48 2.81
N LEU A 39 -2.88 1.95 3.78
CA LEU A 39 -2.39 1.66 5.11
C LEU A 39 -1.37 0.53 5.11
N LEU A 40 -1.54 -0.46 4.23
CA LEU A 40 -0.59 -1.55 4.03
C LEU A 40 0.74 -1.02 3.52
N LEU A 41 0.70 -0.13 2.51
CA LEU A 41 1.90 0.51 1.97
C LEU A 41 2.64 1.33 3.02
N ILE A 42 1.90 2.10 3.84
CA ILE A 42 2.48 2.89 4.93
C ILE A 42 3.12 1.96 5.98
N LEU A 43 2.41 0.94 6.45
CA LEU A 43 2.91 0.00 7.45
C LEU A 43 4.18 -0.72 6.98
N VAL A 44 4.16 -1.27 5.75
CA VAL A 44 5.33 -1.93 5.16
C VAL A 44 6.47 -0.93 5.00
N GLY A 45 6.19 0.30 4.54
CA GLY A 45 7.19 1.36 4.46
C GLY A 45 7.83 1.69 5.81
N LEU A 46 7.04 1.74 6.88
CA LEU A 46 7.54 1.97 8.24
C LEU A 46 8.35 0.78 8.79
N MET A 47 7.97 -0.45 8.47
CA MET A 47 8.78 -1.64 8.81
C MET A 47 10.13 -1.64 8.11
N VAL A 48 10.17 -1.27 6.83
CA VAL A 48 11.42 -1.13 6.06
C VAL A 48 12.29 0.00 6.61
N PHE A 49 11.68 1.10 7.05
CA PHE A 49 12.41 2.18 7.76
C PHE A 49 13.04 1.68 9.05
N ALA A 50 12.24 0.96 9.86
CA ALA A 50 12.64 0.51 11.18
C ALA A 50 13.85 -0.44 11.13
N THR A 51 13.84 -1.36 10.17
CA THR A 51 14.92 -2.32 9.94
C THR A 51 16.20 -1.71 9.37
N GLY A 52 16.14 -0.48 8.85
CA GLY A 52 17.30 0.18 8.23
C GLY A 52 17.73 -0.44 6.90
N LEU A 53 16.86 -1.22 6.25
CA LEU A 53 17.15 -1.88 4.97
C LEU A 53 17.30 -0.86 3.83
N SER A 54 16.37 0.09 3.72
CA SER A 54 16.43 1.14 2.70
C SER A 54 15.52 2.32 3.06
N ASP A 55 16.15 3.45 3.42
CA ASP A 55 15.44 4.70 3.70
C ASP A 55 14.76 5.26 2.44
N GLY A 56 15.33 4.98 1.25
CA GLY A 56 14.73 5.35 -0.02
C GLY A 56 13.42 4.61 -0.26
N VAL A 57 13.45 3.27 -0.23
CA VAL A 57 12.26 2.44 -0.49
C VAL A 57 11.16 2.75 0.53
N SER A 58 11.52 2.91 1.81
CA SER A 58 10.56 3.29 2.84
C SER A 58 9.84 4.60 2.51
N LYS A 59 10.58 5.67 2.19
CA LYS A 59 9.98 6.97 1.87
C LYS A 59 9.06 6.89 0.66
N HIS A 60 9.43 6.13 -0.37
CA HIS A 60 8.57 5.93 -1.53
C HIS A 60 7.31 5.17 -1.15
N LEU A 61 7.39 4.08 -0.39
CA LEU A 61 6.23 3.32 0.05
C LEU A 61 5.26 4.17 0.90
N ILE A 62 5.80 4.91 1.87
CA ILE A 62 4.99 5.82 2.70
C ILE A 62 4.39 6.94 1.83
N GLY A 63 5.20 7.55 0.95
CA GLY A 63 4.76 8.61 0.05
C GLY A 63 3.66 8.15 -0.91
N PHE A 64 3.80 6.96 -1.51
CA PHE A 64 2.77 6.35 -2.34
C PHE A 64 1.52 6.03 -1.53
N GLY A 65 1.64 5.46 -0.33
CA GLY A 65 0.50 5.21 0.54
C GLY A 65 -0.28 6.48 0.86
N VAL A 66 0.41 7.54 1.29
CA VAL A 66 -0.21 8.86 1.53
C VAL A 66 -0.84 9.42 0.25
N GLY A 67 -0.15 9.31 -0.89
CA GLY A 67 -0.69 9.71 -2.19
C GLY A 67 -1.96 8.96 -2.57
N PHE A 68 -2.00 7.64 -2.38
CA PHE A 68 -3.17 6.80 -2.67
C PHE A 68 -4.35 7.12 -1.76
N TYR A 69 -4.10 7.46 -0.50
CA TYR A 69 -5.14 7.87 0.44
C TYR A 69 -5.84 9.17 -0.02
N PHE A 70 -5.06 10.19 -0.41
CA PHE A 70 -5.61 11.48 -0.80
C PHE A 70 -6.09 11.53 -2.25
N LEU A 71 -5.31 11.03 -3.20
CA LEU A 71 -5.56 11.17 -4.63
C LEU A 71 -6.33 9.99 -5.21
N GLY A 72 -6.20 8.81 -4.61
CA GLY A 72 -6.72 7.59 -5.20
C GLY A 72 -8.24 7.58 -5.43
N PRO A 73 -9.10 8.08 -4.51
CA PRO A 73 -10.54 8.13 -4.76
C PRO A 73 -10.90 9.02 -5.96
N TYR A 74 -10.21 10.16 -6.11
CA TYR A 74 -10.40 11.07 -7.25
C TYR A 74 -9.93 10.45 -8.57
N VAL A 75 -8.79 9.76 -8.54
CA VAL A 75 -8.26 9.05 -9.72
C VAL A 75 -9.23 7.97 -10.16
N VAL A 76 -9.76 7.16 -9.24
CA VAL A 76 -10.74 6.13 -9.58
C VAL A 76 -12.02 6.74 -10.14
N ALA A 77 -12.55 7.80 -9.51
CA ALA A 77 -13.74 8.49 -10.00
C ALA A 77 -13.54 9.05 -11.41
N ALA A 78 -12.38 9.66 -11.69
CA ALA A 78 -12.07 10.21 -13.01
C ALA A 78 -11.96 9.11 -14.08
N ILE A 79 -11.34 7.97 -13.76
CA ILE A 79 -11.22 6.85 -14.71
C ILE A 79 -12.59 6.18 -14.92
N ALA A 80 -13.37 5.96 -13.86
CA ALA A 80 -14.72 5.41 -13.95
C ALA A 80 -15.62 6.28 -14.86
N GLN A 81 -15.56 7.60 -14.68
CA GLN A 81 -16.28 8.55 -15.53
C GLN A 81 -15.80 8.51 -16.99
N TYR A 82 -14.49 8.39 -17.23
CA TYR A 82 -13.93 8.36 -18.59
C TYR A 82 -14.36 7.11 -19.37
N PHE A 83 -14.47 5.96 -18.69
CA PHE A 83 -14.86 4.69 -19.31
C PHE A 83 -16.35 4.36 -19.21
N ASP A 84 -17.17 5.27 -18.66
CA ASP A 84 -18.61 5.09 -18.40
C ASP A 84 -18.92 3.81 -17.59
N VAL A 85 -18.06 3.52 -16.61
CA VAL A 85 -18.20 2.36 -15.72
C VAL A 85 -18.68 2.83 -14.35
N THR A 86 -19.56 2.06 -13.72
CA THR A 86 -20.00 2.33 -12.35
C THR A 86 -18.78 2.39 -11.41
N PRO A 87 -18.60 3.46 -10.62
CA PRO A 87 -17.52 3.52 -9.65
C PRO A 87 -17.64 2.34 -8.68
N ALA A 88 -16.55 1.62 -8.48
CA ALA A 88 -16.55 0.52 -7.54
C ALA A 88 -16.75 1.02 -6.10
N THR A 89 -17.44 0.22 -5.29
CA THR A 89 -17.82 0.56 -3.92
C THR A 89 -16.73 0.13 -2.92
N PRO A 90 -16.73 0.68 -1.68
CA PRO A 90 -15.85 0.18 -0.61
C PRO A 90 -16.04 -1.32 -0.31
N GLU A 91 -17.25 -1.84 -0.51
CA GLU A 91 -17.57 -3.26 -0.41
C GLU A 91 -16.87 -4.07 -1.51
N ASP A 92 -16.90 -3.59 -2.76
CA ASP A 92 -16.20 -4.22 -3.89
C ASP A 92 -14.70 -4.27 -3.65
N ALA A 93 -14.12 -3.17 -3.13
CA ALA A 93 -12.71 -3.10 -2.75
C ALA A 93 -12.33 -4.16 -1.69
N SER A 94 -13.22 -4.43 -0.73
CA SER A 94 -13.00 -5.45 0.30
C SER A 94 -13.03 -6.85 -0.29
N LEU A 95 -13.93 -7.10 -1.23
CA LEU A 95 -14.08 -8.37 -1.93
C LEU A 95 -12.88 -8.64 -2.85
N VAL A 96 -12.32 -7.61 -3.49
CA VAL A 96 -11.08 -7.71 -4.27
C VAL A 96 -9.91 -8.17 -3.39
N TRP A 97 -9.72 -7.55 -2.22
CA TRP A 97 -8.67 -7.96 -1.27
C TRP A 97 -8.83 -9.41 -0.82
N TYR A 98 -10.07 -9.80 -0.50
CA TYR A 98 -10.38 -11.18 -0.12
C TYR A 98 -10.07 -12.15 -1.26
N ASN A 99 -10.44 -11.84 -2.50
CA ASN A 99 -10.17 -12.71 -3.64
C ASN A 99 -8.68 -12.79 -4.01
N MET A 100 -7.91 -11.73 -3.73
CA MET A 100 -6.47 -11.69 -4.03
C MET A 100 -5.61 -12.42 -2.99
N VAL A 101 -5.92 -12.22 -1.71
CA VAL A 101 -5.06 -12.68 -0.60
C VAL A 101 -5.70 -13.82 0.21
N GLY A 102 -7.00 -14.06 0.05
CA GLY A 102 -7.76 -15.05 0.82
C GLY A 102 -8.06 -14.62 2.25
N LEU A 103 -7.76 -13.36 2.61
CA LEU A 103 -7.95 -12.78 3.94
C LEU A 103 -8.81 -11.52 3.84
N SER A 104 -9.62 -11.29 4.87
CA SER A 104 -10.28 -9.99 5.01
C SER A 104 -9.24 -8.89 5.25
N TYR A 105 -9.60 -7.66 4.91
CA TYR A 105 -8.74 -6.50 5.14
C TYR A 105 -8.31 -6.37 6.62
N LEU A 106 -9.23 -6.60 7.55
CA LEU A 106 -8.96 -6.51 8.99
C LEU A 106 -7.95 -7.57 9.44
N GLU A 107 -8.07 -8.80 8.95
CA GLU A 107 -7.10 -9.87 9.24
C GLU A 107 -5.72 -9.53 8.67
N LEU A 108 -5.67 -9.01 7.44
CA LEU A 108 -4.42 -8.65 6.79
C LEU A 108 -3.70 -7.53 7.55
N VAL A 109 -4.43 -6.48 7.94
CA VAL A 109 -3.92 -5.40 8.76
C VAL A 109 -3.45 -5.90 10.13
N SER A 110 -4.26 -6.72 10.79
CA SER A 110 -3.91 -7.30 12.10
C SER A 110 -2.62 -8.13 12.02
N LEU A 111 -2.48 -8.94 10.97
CA LEU A 111 -1.28 -9.73 10.72
C LEU A 111 -0.05 -8.85 10.50
N LEU A 112 -0.18 -7.78 9.70
CA LEU A 112 0.92 -6.83 9.50
C LEU A 112 1.31 -6.12 10.80
N VAL A 113 0.35 -5.76 11.65
CA VAL A 113 0.63 -5.11 12.92
C VAL A 113 1.38 -6.06 13.87
N ILE A 114 0.94 -7.32 13.99
CA ILE A 114 1.66 -8.35 14.77
C ILE A 114 3.08 -8.52 14.24
N LEU A 115 3.25 -8.58 12.91
CA LEU A 115 4.57 -8.70 12.29
C LEU A 115 5.44 -7.47 12.57
N ALA A 116 4.86 -6.26 12.54
CA ALA A 116 5.54 -5.02 12.89
C ALA A 116 5.98 -5.00 14.37
N GLU A 117 5.16 -5.51 15.30
CA GLU A 117 5.51 -5.65 16.71
C GLU A 117 6.70 -6.59 16.93
N ILE A 118 6.69 -7.74 16.24
CA ILE A 118 7.81 -8.69 16.27
C ILE A 118 9.09 -8.01 15.76
N ILE A 119 8.98 -7.27 14.65
CA ILE A 119 10.10 -6.50 14.08
C ILE A 119 10.62 -5.47 15.10
N VAL A 120 9.74 -4.69 15.74
CA VAL A 120 10.11 -3.74 16.79
C VAL A 120 10.87 -4.43 17.92
N ALA A 121 10.35 -5.54 18.43
CA ALA A 121 10.98 -6.28 19.51
C ALA A 121 12.39 -6.75 19.13
N ILE A 122 12.57 -7.29 17.91
CA ILE A 122 13.87 -7.72 17.40
C ILE A 122 14.83 -6.53 17.26
N ILE A 123 14.39 -5.43 16.64
CA ILE A 123 15.27 -4.28 16.38
C ILE A 123 15.70 -3.62 17.69
N VAL A 124 14.79 -3.46 18.65
CA VAL A 124 15.12 -2.88 19.96
C VAL A 124 16.07 -3.79 20.73
N LEU A 125 15.86 -5.10 20.71
CA LEU A 125 16.76 -6.06 21.35
C LEU A 125 18.16 -6.03 20.72
N VAL A 126 18.25 -6.14 19.39
CA VAL A 126 19.52 -6.08 18.65
C VAL A 126 20.20 -4.73 18.86
N GLY A 127 19.43 -3.64 18.80
CA GLY A 127 19.92 -2.29 19.04
C GLY A 127 20.46 -2.11 20.45
N ALA A 128 19.78 -2.65 21.46
CA ALA A 128 20.21 -2.63 22.85
C ALA A 128 21.51 -3.42 23.05
N ILE A 129 21.63 -4.61 22.48
CA ILE A 129 22.87 -5.40 22.51
C ILE A 129 24.01 -4.58 21.90
N LEU A 130 23.84 -4.06 20.68
CA LEU A 130 24.89 -3.27 20.01
C LEU A 130 25.27 -1.98 20.75
N TYR A 131 24.33 -1.39 21.49
CA TYR A 131 24.55 -0.15 22.24
C TYR A 131 25.25 -0.40 23.58
N PHE A 132 24.88 -1.45 24.31
CA PHE A 132 25.39 -1.74 25.65
C PHE A 132 26.63 -2.63 25.68
N THR A 133 26.88 -3.44 24.64
CA THR A 133 28.13 -4.21 24.47
C THR A 133 28.88 -3.83 23.19
N PRO A 134 29.29 -2.56 23.03
CA PRO A 134 29.94 -2.11 21.80
C PRO A 134 31.38 -2.64 21.72
N SER A 135 31.71 -3.38 20.66
CA SER A 135 33.11 -3.68 20.32
C SER A 135 33.78 -2.57 19.51
N SER A 136 33.01 -1.60 19.01
CA SER A 136 33.51 -0.39 18.33
C SER A 136 32.54 0.79 18.46
N ARG A 137 33.02 2.01 18.21
CA ARG A 137 32.18 3.23 18.22
C ARG A 137 31.07 3.17 17.17
N ASP A 138 31.33 2.52 16.02
CA ASP A 138 30.37 2.37 14.93
C ASP A 138 29.22 1.43 15.28
N LEU A 139 29.47 0.39 16.07
CA LEU A 139 28.40 -0.48 16.55
C LEU A 139 27.50 0.24 17.55
N LYS A 140 28.08 1.08 18.41
CA LYS A 140 27.31 1.90 19.35
C LYS A 140 26.36 2.85 18.61
N THR A 141 26.83 3.53 17.56
CA THR A 141 26.00 4.45 16.76
C THR A 141 24.91 3.71 15.99
N LYS A 142 25.22 2.53 15.42
CA LYS A 142 24.22 1.66 14.78
C LYS A 142 23.15 1.17 15.77
N GLY A 143 23.57 0.71 16.95
CA GLY A 143 22.66 0.28 18.01
C GLY A 143 21.71 1.39 18.44
N HIS A 144 22.25 2.59 18.66
CA HIS A 144 21.44 3.78 18.97
C HIS A 144 20.42 4.12 17.87
N SER A 145 20.83 4.08 16.60
CA SER A 145 19.94 4.31 15.46
C SER A 145 18.81 3.28 15.39
N LEU A 146 19.11 1.99 15.60
CA LEU A 146 18.11 0.93 15.59
C LEU A 146 17.08 1.11 16.71
N ILE A 147 17.53 1.43 17.93
CA ILE A 147 16.64 1.69 19.07
C ILE A 147 15.68 2.84 18.74
N ILE A 148 16.19 3.98 18.26
CA ILE A 148 15.34 5.13 17.92
C ILE A 148 14.31 4.77 16.86
N ARG A 149 14.75 4.11 15.77
CA ARG A 149 13.86 3.68 14.69
C ARG A 149 12.78 2.70 15.18
N GLY A 150 13.14 1.77 16.07
CA GLY A 150 12.22 0.85 16.72
C GLY A 150 11.19 1.56 17.60
N ILE A 151 11.60 2.54 18.40
CA ILE A 151 10.71 3.34 19.27
C ILE A 151 9.71 4.16 18.44
N VAL A 152 10.16 4.74 17.31
CA VAL A 152 9.29 5.48 16.39
C VAL A 152 8.21 4.55 15.83
N LEU A 153 8.58 3.38 15.33
CA LEU A 153 7.60 2.39 14.86
C LEU A 153 6.65 1.95 15.98
N ALA A 154 7.16 1.66 17.17
CA ALA A 154 6.36 1.25 18.33
C ALA A 154 5.29 2.30 18.70
N SER A 155 5.65 3.58 18.65
CA SER A 155 4.75 4.69 18.96
C SER A 155 3.61 4.79 17.94
N ILE A 156 3.92 4.55 16.65
CA ILE A 156 2.92 4.51 15.59
C ILE A 156 2.00 3.29 15.74
N LEU A 157 2.55 2.11 16.06
CA LEU A 157 1.76 0.91 16.31
C LEU A 157 0.82 1.07 17.51
N ALA A 158 1.28 1.74 18.58
CA ALA A 158 0.45 2.04 19.73
C ALA A 158 -0.74 2.95 19.36
N PHE A 159 -0.51 3.96 18.51
CA PHE A 159 -1.58 4.81 17.99
C PHE A 159 -2.58 4.03 17.13
N ILE A 160 -2.05 3.13 16.30
CA ILE A 160 -2.84 2.25 15.46
C ILE A 160 -3.75 1.33 16.29
N HIS A 161 -3.27 0.77 17.40
CA HIS A 161 -4.09 -0.02 18.32
C HIS A 161 -5.18 0.81 19.02
N ALA A 162 -4.91 2.09 19.27
CA ALA A 162 -5.84 2.99 19.97
C ALA A 162 -6.99 3.47 19.08
N ILE A 163 -6.83 3.44 17.75
CA ILE A 163 -7.88 3.80 16.81
C ILE A 163 -8.56 2.52 16.33
N PRO A 164 -9.83 2.27 16.68
CA PRO A 164 -10.57 1.20 16.05
C PRO A 164 -10.58 1.49 14.54
N TRP A 165 -10.11 0.53 13.76
CA TRP A 165 -10.01 0.59 12.30
C TRP A 165 -11.40 0.88 11.69
N VAL A 166 -11.76 2.16 11.56
CA VAL A 166 -13.04 2.64 11.02
C VAL A 166 -13.07 2.46 9.50
#